data_AF-E1U2X0-F1
#
_entry.id   AF-E1U2X0-F1
#
_cell.length_a   1.000
_cell.length_b   1.000
_cell.length_c   1.000
_cell.angle_alpha   90.00
_cell.angle_beta   90.00
_cell.angle_gamma   90.00
#
_symmetry.space_group_name_H-M   'P 1'
#
loop_
_entity.id
_entity.type
_entity.pdbx_description
1 polymer ?
#
loop_
_entity_poly.entity_id
_entity_poly.type
_entity_poly.pdbx_seq_one_letter_code
_entity_poly.pdbx_strand_id
1 'polypeptide(L)'
;MQLVVMAALLVLAEVGHGCSFICHLKNVSIPVESCGTIKFIHTTICEGRCYQEDPIYDNHVDPPEQHICNGDWSYEVKHIDGCPVGVTYPVARSCHCTTCNTESTDCGRLHADICSSNIY
;
A
#
# COMPACT_ATOMS: atom_id res chain seq x y z
N MET A 1 -9.34 -5.44 59.76
CA MET A 1 -8.55 -4.66 58.77
C MET A 1 -8.80 -5.29 57.42
N GLN A 2 -9.60 -4.65 56.55
CA GLN A 2 -9.91 -5.18 55.22
C GLN A 2 -8.75 -4.87 54.27
N LEU A 3 -8.19 -5.92 53.68
CA LEU A 3 -7.14 -5.84 52.66
C LEU A 3 -7.80 -5.51 51.32
N VAL A 4 -7.67 -4.27 50.88
CA VAL A 4 -8.16 -3.84 49.56
C VAL A 4 -7.09 -4.22 48.53
N VAL A 5 -7.30 -5.33 47.83
CA VAL A 5 -6.42 -5.77 46.75
C VAL A 5 -6.76 -4.97 45.50
N MET A 6 -5.96 -3.96 45.19
CA MET A 6 -6.08 -3.19 43.95
C MET A 6 -5.50 -4.03 42.82
N ALA A 7 -6.37 -4.72 42.07
CA ALA A 7 -5.99 -5.37 40.82
C ALA A 7 -5.73 -4.28 39.76
N ALA A 8 -4.47 -4.09 39.38
CA ALA A 8 -4.11 -3.25 38.25
C ALA A 8 -4.43 -4.00 36.95
N LEU A 9 -5.51 -3.60 36.27
CA LEU A 9 -5.81 -4.05 34.92
C LEU A 9 -4.84 -3.38 33.95
N LEU A 10 -3.86 -4.13 33.45
CA LEU A 10 -3.02 -3.70 32.33
C LEU A 10 -3.87 -3.76 31.06
N VAL A 11 -4.35 -2.59 30.61
CA VAL A 11 -5.01 -2.47 29.32
C VAL A 11 -3.93 -2.60 28.25
N LEU A 12 -3.91 -3.74 27.55
CA LEU A 12 -3.17 -3.88 26.30
C LEU A 12 -3.91 -3.04 25.27
N ALA A 13 -3.38 -1.85 24.97
CA ALA A 13 -3.82 -1.11 23.80
C ALA A 13 -3.40 -1.93 22.57
N GLU A 14 -4.38 -2.54 21.90
CA GLU A 14 -4.17 -3.02 20.54
C GLU A 14 -3.81 -1.80 19.68
N VAL A 15 -2.55 -1.71 19.27
CA VAL A 15 -2.14 -0.79 18.22
C VAL A 15 -2.78 -1.31 16.95
N GLY A 16 -3.99 -0.85 16.65
CA GLY A 16 -4.60 -1.05 15.35
C GLY A 16 -3.61 -0.63 14.28
N HIS A 17 -3.53 -1.37 13.17
CA HIS A 17 -2.75 -0.96 12.00
C HIS A 17 -3.35 0.34 11.47
N GLY A 18 -2.86 1.48 11.97
CA GLY A 18 -3.38 2.80 11.66
C GLY A 18 -3.23 3.07 10.17
N CYS A 19 -4.34 3.44 9.52
CA CYS A 19 -4.30 3.89 8.14
C CYS A 19 -3.47 5.19 8.07
N SER A 20 -2.37 5.18 7.32
CA SER A 20 -1.65 6.40 6.99
C SER A 20 -2.35 7.09 5.82
N PHE A 21 -2.70 8.36 6.00
CA PHE A 21 -3.25 9.17 4.91
C PHE A 21 -2.18 9.67 3.95
N ILE A 22 -0.91 9.62 4.32
CA ILE A 22 0.18 10.17 3.52
C ILE A 22 0.78 9.07 2.64
N CYS A 23 1.09 9.38 1.39
CA CYS A 23 1.82 8.50 0.49
C CYS A 23 3.19 8.10 1.09
N HIS A 24 3.42 6.80 1.27
CA HIS A 24 4.61 6.26 1.92
C HIS A 24 4.93 4.85 1.41
N LEU A 25 6.14 4.38 1.72
CA LEU A 25 6.55 3.00 1.50
C LEU A 25 5.90 2.09 2.55
N LYS A 26 5.29 1.00 2.09
CA LYS A 26 4.70 -0.02 2.95
C LYS A 26 5.28 -1.39 2.65
N ASN A 27 5.71 -2.08 3.71
CA ASN A 27 6.10 -3.48 3.64
C ASN A 27 4.86 -4.35 3.49
N VAL A 28 4.85 -5.22 2.49
CA VAL A 28 3.77 -6.18 2.22
C VAL A 28 4.34 -7.55 1.89
N SER A 29 3.48 -8.56 1.98
CA SER A 29 3.77 -9.91 1.54
C SER A 29 2.91 -10.23 0.32
N ILE A 30 3.53 -10.47 -0.83
CA ILE A 30 2.81 -10.78 -2.08
C ILE A 30 3.04 -12.25 -2.49
N PRO A 31 2.02 -12.92 -3.06
CA PRO A 31 2.20 -14.24 -3.64
C PRO A 31 2.93 -14.13 -4.98
N VAL A 32 3.93 -14.99 -5.19
CA VAL A 32 4.59 -15.23 -6.46
C VAL A 32 4.49 -16.71 -6.80
N GLU A 33 4.33 -17.03 -8.08
CA GLU A 33 4.16 -18.40 -8.55
C GLU A 33 5.24 -18.78 -9.56
N SER A 34 5.85 -19.95 -9.38
CA SER A 34 6.65 -20.62 -10.41
C SER A 34 6.42 -22.13 -10.37
N CYS A 35 6.33 -22.74 -11.54
CA CYS A 35 6.13 -24.18 -11.72
C CYS A 35 4.97 -24.75 -10.88
N GLY A 36 3.87 -24.00 -10.75
CA GLY A 36 2.70 -24.39 -9.96
C GLY A 36 2.88 -24.30 -8.44
N THR A 37 3.99 -23.74 -7.96
CA THR A 37 4.25 -23.50 -6.54
C THR A 37 4.09 -22.02 -6.21
N ILE A 38 3.24 -21.71 -5.23
CA ILE A 38 3.07 -20.35 -4.71
C ILE A 38 3.97 -20.15 -3.49
N LYS A 39 4.71 -19.04 -3.47
CA LYS A 39 5.48 -18.57 -2.32
C LYS A 39 5.14 -17.12 -2.01
N PHE A 40 5.17 -16.77 -0.74
CA PHE A 40 5.01 -15.39 -0.30
C PHE A 40 6.38 -14.73 -0.14
N ILE A 41 6.53 -13.53 -0.70
CA ILE A 41 7.74 -12.73 -0.62
C ILE A 41 7.46 -11.41 0.07
N HIS A 42 8.38 -10.98 0.93
CA HIS A 42 8.33 -9.66 1.55
C HIS A 42 8.91 -8.63 0.60
N THR A 43 8.13 -7.61 0.25
CA THR A 43 8.53 -6.51 -0.62
C THR A 43 7.94 -5.19 -0.10
N THR A 44 8.26 -4.10 -0.78
CA THR A 44 7.71 -2.76 -0.54
C THR A 44 6.80 -2.32 -1.68
N ILE A 45 5.69 -1.66 -1.33
CA ILE A 45 4.79 -0.98 -2.27
C ILE A 45 4.57 0.47 -1.84
N CYS A 46 3.93 1.25 -2.70
CA CYS A 46 3.43 2.58 -2.34
C CYS A 46 1.99 2.48 -1.84
N GLU A 47 1.72 3.04 -0.66
CA GLU A 47 0.39 3.16 -0.09
C GLU A 47 0.19 4.56 0.50
N GLY A 48 -1.03 5.07 0.40
CA GLY A 48 -1.46 6.30 1.04
C GLY A 48 -2.37 7.10 0.13
N ARG A 49 -2.67 8.34 0.52
CA ARG A 49 -3.46 9.26 -0.28
C ARG A 49 -2.61 10.42 -0.74
N CYS A 50 -3.05 11.00 -1.84
CA CYS A 50 -2.51 12.23 -2.39
C CYS A 50 -3.58 13.32 -2.33
N TYR A 51 -3.12 14.55 -2.20
CA TYR A 51 -4.01 15.69 -2.23
C TYR A 51 -4.61 15.82 -3.63
N GLN A 52 -5.93 16.00 -3.68
CA GLN A 52 -6.68 16.19 -4.91
C GLN A 52 -7.65 17.35 -4.72
N GLU A 53 -7.67 18.24 -5.70
CA GLU A 53 -8.65 19.32 -5.79
C GLU A 53 -9.57 19.07 -6.98
N ASP A 54 -10.84 19.42 -6.79
CA ASP A 54 -11.80 19.53 -7.89
C ASP A 54 -11.94 21.03 -8.21
N PRO A 55 -11.50 21.49 -9.39
CA PRO A 55 -11.56 22.91 -9.72
C PRO A 55 -13.01 23.39 -9.81
N ILE A 56 -13.29 24.58 -9.23
CA ILE A 56 -14.64 25.17 -9.23
C ILE A 56 -15.10 25.50 -10.66
N TYR A 57 -14.18 25.88 -11.53
CA TYR A 57 -14.44 26.14 -12.94
C TYR A 57 -14.08 24.91 -13.76
N ASP A 58 -15.09 24.27 -14.34
CA ASP A 58 -14.92 23.15 -15.26
C ASP A 58 -14.44 23.68 -16.61
N ASN A 59 -13.12 23.74 -16.78
CA ASN A 59 -12.51 24.00 -18.07
C ASN A 59 -12.43 22.69 -18.86
N HIS A 60 -13.39 22.43 -19.73
CA HIS A 60 -13.42 21.22 -20.57
C HIS A 60 -12.22 21.04 -21.52
N VAL A 61 -11.33 22.04 -21.62
CA VAL A 61 -10.13 21.98 -22.46
C VAL A 61 -9.00 21.25 -21.75
N ASP A 62 -8.83 21.44 -20.44
CA ASP A 62 -7.75 20.86 -19.65
C ASP A 62 -8.36 20.22 -18.39
N PRO A 63 -8.64 18.90 -18.40
CA PRO A 63 -9.14 18.24 -17.20
C PRO A 63 -8.10 18.37 -16.07
N PRO A 64 -8.55 18.53 -14.81
CA PRO A 64 -7.65 18.67 -13.68
C PRO A 64 -6.72 17.46 -13.58
N GLU A 65 -5.43 17.74 -13.42
CA GLU A 65 -4.43 16.71 -13.18
C GLU A 65 -4.74 16.00 -11.86
N GLN A 66 -4.80 14.66 -11.90
CA GLN A 66 -5.01 13.85 -10.70
C GLN A 66 -3.72 13.16 -10.29
N HIS A 67 -3.38 13.28 -9.01
CA HIS A 67 -2.20 12.63 -8.46
C HIS A 67 -2.55 11.35 -7.70
N ILE A 68 -1.77 10.31 -7.95
CA ILE A 68 -1.83 9.03 -7.25
C ILE A 68 -0.58 8.84 -6.39
N CYS A 69 -0.66 7.97 -5.38
CA CYS A 69 0.53 7.56 -4.63
C CYS A 69 1.29 6.50 -5.44
N ASN A 70 2.44 6.87 -5.98
CA ASN A 70 3.31 6.00 -6.78
C ASN A 70 4.78 6.35 -6.50
N GLY A 71 5.76 5.79 -7.21
CA GLY A 71 7.15 6.21 -7.05
C GLY A 71 8.13 5.42 -7.89
N ASP A 72 9.38 5.35 -7.43
CA ASP A 72 10.43 4.64 -8.14
C ASP A 72 10.37 3.15 -7.84
N TRP A 73 10.35 2.34 -8.89
CA TRP A 73 10.31 0.88 -8.79
C TRP A 73 11.61 0.27 -9.29
N SER A 74 11.97 -0.85 -8.67
CA SER A 74 12.96 -1.78 -9.19
C SER A 74 12.38 -3.18 -9.24
N TYR A 75 13.06 -4.09 -9.93
CA TYR A 75 12.66 -5.47 -10.03
C TYR A 75 13.74 -6.38 -9.47
N GLU A 76 13.33 -7.33 -8.63
CA GLU A 76 14.19 -8.35 -8.05
C GLU A 76 13.72 -9.73 -8.52
N VAL A 77 14.58 -10.75 -8.36
CA VAL A 77 14.29 -12.12 -8.83
C VAL A 77 14.31 -13.09 -7.65
N LYS A 78 13.20 -13.81 -7.45
CA LYS A 78 13.10 -14.91 -6.49
C LYS A 78 13.24 -16.25 -7.20
N HIS A 79 14.23 -17.04 -6.78
CA HIS A 79 14.34 -18.44 -7.17
C HIS A 79 13.59 -19.31 -6.16
N ILE A 80 12.66 -20.12 -6.65
CA ILE A 80 11.93 -21.10 -5.84
C ILE A 80 12.63 -22.44 -6.01
N ASP A 81 12.96 -23.09 -4.89
CA ASP A 81 13.67 -24.37 -4.90
C ASP A 81 12.93 -25.40 -5.77
N GLY A 82 13.65 -26.06 -6.67
CA GLY A 82 13.10 -27.03 -7.62
C GLY A 82 12.47 -26.41 -8.88
N CYS A 83 12.44 -25.09 -9.02
CA CYS A 83 11.97 -24.40 -10.22
C CYS A 83 13.15 -23.92 -11.08
N PRO A 84 13.19 -24.20 -12.40
CA PRO A 84 14.27 -23.74 -13.27
C PRO A 84 14.20 -22.25 -13.62
N VAL A 85 13.05 -21.60 -13.42
CA VAL A 85 12.83 -20.19 -13.77
C VAL A 85 12.63 -19.37 -12.50
N GLY A 86 13.37 -18.28 -12.37
CA GLY A 86 13.17 -17.29 -11.31
C GLY A 86 11.96 -16.39 -11.61
N VAL A 87 11.27 -15.96 -10.56
CA VAL A 87 10.14 -15.03 -10.67
C VAL A 87 10.61 -13.61 -10.41
N THR A 88 10.38 -12.73 -11.36
CA THR A 88 10.65 -11.29 -11.21
C THR A 88 9.49 -10.63 -10.47
N TYR A 89 9.79 -9.82 -9.45
CA TYR A 89 8.78 -9.11 -8.66
C TYR A 89 9.17 -7.65 -8.41
N PRO A 90 8.19 -6.75 -8.25
CA PRO A 90 8.44 -5.33 -8.05
C PRO A 90 8.81 -5.00 -6.59
N VAL A 91 9.67 -3.99 -6.43
CA VAL A 91 10.08 -3.43 -5.15
C VAL A 91 10.09 -1.91 -5.25
N ALA A 92 9.18 -1.24 -4.51
CA ALA A 92 9.15 0.22 -4.43
C ALA A 92 10.38 0.73 -3.63
N ARG A 93 11.11 1.68 -4.20
CA ARG A 93 12.31 2.30 -3.58
C ARG A 93 12.01 3.67 -2.99
N SER A 94 11.00 4.35 -3.53
CA SER A 94 10.50 5.64 -3.06
C SER A 94 9.00 5.71 -3.34
N CYS A 95 8.28 6.56 -2.62
CA CYS A 95 6.87 6.86 -2.88
C CYS A 95 6.62 8.36 -2.74
N HIS A 96 5.85 8.91 -3.68
CA HIS A 96 5.47 10.32 -3.78
C HIS A 96 4.17 10.47 -4.57
N CYS A 97 3.55 11.65 -4.49
CA CYS A 97 2.37 11.95 -5.27
C CYS A 97 2.77 12.40 -6.68
N THR A 98 2.27 11.71 -7.69
CA THR A 98 2.59 11.96 -9.11
C THR A 98 1.42 11.55 -10.00
N THR A 99 1.44 11.94 -11.26
CA THR A 99 0.46 11.46 -12.26
C THR A 99 0.59 9.97 -12.50
N CYS A 100 -0.54 9.34 -12.78
CA CYS A 100 -0.54 7.92 -13.12
C CYS A 100 0.07 7.71 -14.52
N ASN A 101 1.16 6.95 -14.59
CA ASN A 101 1.75 6.55 -15.86
C ASN A 101 1.01 5.32 -16.43
N THR A 102 0.19 5.53 -17.45
CA THR A 102 -0.63 4.49 -18.08
C THR A 102 0.18 3.45 -18.87
N GLU A 103 1.45 3.69 -19.15
CA GLU A 103 2.32 2.72 -19.82
C GLU A 103 2.80 1.61 -18.87
N SER A 104 2.95 1.94 -17.58
CA SER A 104 3.52 1.04 -16.56
C SER A 104 2.56 0.70 -15.42
N THR A 105 1.42 1.38 -15.33
CA THR A 105 0.50 1.29 -14.21
C THR A 105 -0.93 1.27 -14.71
N ASP A 106 -1.75 0.34 -14.19
CA ASP A 106 -3.18 0.32 -14.46
C ASP A 106 -3.86 1.46 -13.69
N CYS A 107 -4.29 2.50 -14.42
CA CYS A 107 -4.87 3.71 -13.87
C CYS A 107 -6.39 3.58 -13.81
N GLY A 108 -6.93 3.34 -12.63
CA GLY A 108 -8.37 3.19 -12.44
C GLY A 108 -8.79 3.34 -10.99
N ARG A 109 -10.09 3.15 -10.74
CA ARG A 109 -10.59 3.08 -9.36
C ARG A 109 -10.10 1.78 -8.74
N LEU A 110 -9.37 1.89 -7.63
CA LEU A 110 -9.00 0.72 -6.84
C LEU A 110 -10.27 0.17 -6.16
N HIS A 111 -10.65 -1.07 -6.47
CA HIS A 111 -11.77 -1.77 -5.85
C HIS A 111 -11.37 -2.59 -4.61
N ALA A 112 -10.10 -2.53 -4.21
CA ALA A 112 -9.62 -3.23 -3.02
C ALA A 112 -10.19 -2.59 -1.75
N ASP A 113 -10.10 -3.31 -0.62
CA ASP A 113 -10.41 -2.82 0.71
C ASP A 113 -9.45 -1.66 1.07
N ILE A 114 -9.73 -0.48 0.52
CA ILE A 114 -9.09 0.75 0.92
C ILE A 114 -9.39 0.90 2.41
N CYS A 115 -8.36 1.22 3.17
CA CYS A 115 -8.44 1.79 4.51
C CYS A 115 -9.60 2.81 4.58
N SER A 116 -10.78 2.33 4.95
CA SER A 116 -11.99 3.12 5.11
C SER A 116 -11.95 3.62 6.53
N SER A 117 -11.22 4.71 6.74
CA SER A 117 -11.40 5.50 7.93
C SER A 117 -12.85 5.99 7.87
N ASN A 118 -13.71 5.46 8.74
CA ASN A 118 -15.00 6.11 9.02
C ASN A 118 -14.66 7.54 9.47
N ILE A 119 -14.73 8.48 8.54
CA ILE A 119 -14.86 9.89 8.88
C ILE A 119 -16.35 10.11 9.03
N TYR A 120 -16.93 9.63 10.13
CA TYR A 120 -18.16 10.11 10.79
C TYR A 120 -18.29 9.46 12.16
#